data_AF-A0A0M6YJU3-F1
#
_entry.id   AF-A0A0M6YJU3-F1
#
_cell.length_a   1.000
_cell.length_b   1.000
_cell.length_c   1.000
_cell.angle_alpha   90.00
_cell.angle_beta   90.00
_cell.angle_gamma   90.00
#
_symmetry.space_group_name_H-M   'P 1'
#
loop_
_entity.id
_entity.type
_entity.pdbx_description
1 polymer ?
#
loop_
_entity_poly.entity_id
_entity_poly.type
_entity_poly.pdbx_seq_one_letter_code
_entity_poly.pdbx_strand_id
1 'polypeptide(L)'
;MGADLVADDLTIFMADGSTLLATAPSGAVSALELRGLGLARLKLVPHVALKAFVWLGASTARLPEPENVQVLGCAVPLLRHPATADLAAKLLIWLDSRTCERGRI
;
A
#
# COMPACT_ATOMS: atom_id res chain seq x y z
N MET A 1 -16.33 -3.28 -4.62
CA MET A 1 -15.16 -2.39 -4.70
C MET A 1 -14.71 -2.09 -3.28
N GLY A 2 -13.39 -1.98 -3.02
CA GLY A 2 -12.86 -1.90 -1.64
C GLY A 2 -11.60 -1.06 -1.44
N ALA A 3 -11.07 -0.40 -2.48
CA ALA A 3 -9.95 0.55 -2.41
C ALA A 3 -9.99 1.50 -3.61
N ASP A 4 -9.36 2.67 -3.45
CA ASP A 4 -9.18 3.67 -4.51
C ASP A 4 -7.74 3.69 -5.03
N LEU A 5 -7.53 4.10 -6.28
CA LEU A 5 -6.21 4.21 -6.89
C LEU A 5 -5.55 5.54 -6.53
N VAL A 6 -4.30 5.49 -6.07
CA VAL A 6 -3.48 6.69 -5.84
C VAL A 6 -2.56 6.91 -7.04
N ALA A 7 -1.78 5.91 -7.41
CA ALA A 7 -0.85 5.93 -8.53
C ALA A 7 -0.62 4.48 -9.04
N ASP A 8 -0.18 4.37 -10.29
CA ASP A 8 0.31 3.13 -10.91
C ASP A 8 1.71 3.39 -11.49
N ASP A 9 2.56 2.37 -11.52
CA ASP A 9 4.00 2.38 -11.89
C ASP A 9 4.92 3.31 -11.08
N LEU A 10 4.63 4.62 -11.04
CA LEU A 10 5.45 5.64 -10.39
C LEU A 10 4.66 6.33 -9.28
N THR A 11 5.23 6.34 -8.08
CA THR A 11 4.66 7.00 -6.91
C THR A 11 5.68 7.98 -6.33
N ILE A 12 5.25 9.19 -5.99
CA ILE A 12 6.05 10.18 -5.28
C ILE A 12 5.77 10.05 -3.79
N PHE A 13 6.83 10.02 -2.99
CA PHE A 13 6.74 10.06 -1.53
C PHE A 13 7.18 11.42 -0.98
N MET A 14 6.47 11.89 0.02
CA MET A 14 6.78 13.11 0.78
C MET A 14 6.69 12.81 2.27
N ALA A 15 7.62 13.32 3.08
CA ALA A 15 7.51 13.22 4.53
C ALA A 15 6.76 14.43 5.08
N ASP A 16 5.79 14.18 5.95
CA ASP A 16 5.11 15.15 6.80
C ASP A 16 5.28 14.72 8.27
N GLY A 17 6.30 15.29 8.92
CA GLY A 17 6.76 14.83 10.23
C GLY A 17 7.22 13.38 10.19
N SER A 18 6.57 12.51 10.96
CA SER A 18 6.82 11.05 10.98
C SER A 18 5.88 10.27 10.06
N THR A 19 5.06 10.95 9.26
CA THR A 19 4.12 10.33 8.32
C THR A 19 4.66 10.41 6.90
N LEU A 20 4.73 9.29 6.21
CA LEU A 20 5.04 9.26 4.79
C LEU A 20 3.74 9.37 3.98
N LEU A 21 3.63 10.39 3.14
CA LEU A 21 2.53 10.60 2.20
C LEU A 21 2.92 10.05 0.83
N ALA A 22 1.95 9.49 0.11
CA ALA A 22 2.07 8.98 -1.25
C ALA A 22 1.15 9.73 -2.19
N THR A 23 1.63 10.08 -3.38
CA THR A 23 0.86 10.74 -4.45
C THR A 23 1.36 10.32 -5.83
N ALA A 24 0.52 10.49 -6.86
CA ALA A 24 0.94 10.30 -8.24
C ALA A 24 1.77 11.50 -8.76
N PRO A 25 2.70 11.28 -9.71
CA PRO A 25 3.38 12.37 -10.39
C PRO A 25 2.42 13.23 -11.22
N SER A 26 2.79 14.49 -11.46
CA SER A 26 2.03 15.37 -12.35
C SER A 26 1.94 14.75 -13.75
N GLY A 27 0.72 14.62 -14.28
CA GLY A 27 0.47 14.02 -15.59
C GLY A 27 0.35 12.50 -15.59
N ALA A 28 0.31 11.86 -14.40
CA ALA A 28 0.02 10.43 -14.30
C ALA A 28 -1.31 10.08 -15.00
N VAL A 29 -1.30 8.96 -15.72
CA VAL A 29 -2.50 8.46 -16.39
C VAL A 29 -3.44 7.91 -15.32
N SER A 30 -4.71 8.32 -15.36
CA SER A 30 -5.76 7.83 -14.46
C SER A 30 -6.28 6.46 -14.92
N ALA A 31 -5.38 5.49 -15.01
CA ALA A 31 -5.66 4.13 -15.46
C ALA A 31 -4.76 3.10 -14.78
N LEU A 32 -5.20 1.85 -14.77
CA LEU A 32 -4.49 0.68 -14.28
C LEU A 32 -4.54 -0.43 -15.33
N GLU A 33 -3.42 -1.11 -15.57
CA GLU A 33 -3.42 -2.33 -16.38
C GLU A 33 -4.00 -3.51 -15.60
N LEU A 34 -5.15 -4.00 -16.07
CA LEU A 34 -5.69 -5.30 -15.66
C LEU A 34 -5.15 -6.34 -16.64
N ARG A 35 -4.00 -6.96 -16.31
CA ARG A 35 -3.34 -7.92 -17.19
C ARG A 35 -4.31 -9.01 -17.68
N GLY A 36 -4.34 -9.21 -19.00
CA GLY A 36 -5.27 -10.12 -19.67
C GLY A 36 -6.66 -9.55 -19.96
N LEU A 37 -6.98 -8.33 -19.46
CA LEU A 37 -8.26 -7.65 -19.61
C LEU A 37 -8.13 -6.23 -20.21
N GLY A 38 -6.92 -5.65 -20.20
CA GLY A 38 -6.63 -4.33 -20.77
C GLY A 38 -6.57 -3.22 -19.71
N LEU A 39 -6.76 -1.97 -20.14
CA LEU A 39 -6.68 -0.80 -19.26
C LEU A 39 -8.04 -0.44 -18.66
N ALA A 40 -8.09 -0.26 -17.34
CA ALA A 40 -9.24 0.27 -16.63
C ALA A 40 -9.00 1.72 -16.22
N ARG A 41 -9.93 2.63 -16.53
CA ARG A 41 -9.86 4.03 -16.08
C ARG A 41 -10.36 4.14 -14.64
N LEU A 42 -9.56 4.76 -13.78
CA LEU A 42 -9.85 4.94 -12.36
C LEU A 42 -9.53 6.37 -11.95
N LYS A 43 -10.37 6.97 -11.12
CA LYS A 43 -10.08 8.30 -10.55
C LYS A 43 -8.92 8.18 -9.57
N LEU A 44 -7.89 9.02 -9.76
CA LEU A 44 -6.78 9.10 -8.82
C LEU A 44 -7.18 9.90 -7.56
N VAL A 45 -6.81 9.38 -6.40
CA VAL A 45 -6.88 10.11 -5.14
C VAL A 45 -5.65 11.04 -5.04
N PRO A 46 -5.79 12.31 -4.60
CA PRO A 46 -4.69 13.27 -4.63
C PRO A 46 -3.47 12.87 -3.80
N HIS A 47 -3.66 12.41 -2.56
CA HIS A 47 -2.59 11.89 -1.71
C HIS A 47 -3.18 11.06 -0.56
N VAL A 48 -2.37 10.15 0.00
CA VAL A 48 -2.74 9.32 1.15
C VAL A 48 -1.54 9.07 2.06
N ALA A 49 -1.79 8.90 3.36
CA ALA A 49 -0.75 8.42 4.28
C ALA A 49 -0.44 6.94 4.04
N LEU A 50 0.83 6.61 3.80
CA LEU A 50 1.29 5.25 3.60
C LEU A 50 1.28 4.47 4.93
N LYS A 51 0.67 3.28 4.92
CA LYS A 51 0.56 2.41 6.11
C LYS A 51 1.49 1.21 6.10
N ALA A 52 1.83 0.70 4.92
CA ALA A 52 2.75 -0.42 4.75
C ALA A 52 3.29 -0.43 3.32
N PHE A 53 4.47 -1.01 3.17
CA PHE A 53 4.93 -1.57 1.90
C PHE A 53 4.56 -3.05 1.85
N VAL A 54 4.08 -3.53 0.71
CA VAL A 54 3.84 -4.95 0.48
C VAL A 54 4.82 -5.44 -0.58
N TRP A 55 5.80 -6.23 -0.17
CA TRP A 55 6.71 -6.90 -1.08
C TRP A 55 6.08 -8.21 -1.55
N LEU A 56 5.80 -8.29 -2.85
CA LEU A 56 5.23 -9.48 -3.50
C LEU A 56 6.31 -10.55 -3.70
N GLY A 57 6.75 -11.14 -2.61
CA GLY A 57 7.74 -12.20 -2.57
C GLY A 57 7.42 -13.22 -1.48
N ALA A 58 7.95 -14.43 -1.62
CA ALA A 58 7.72 -15.49 -0.65
C ALA A 58 8.27 -15.09 0.73
N SER A 59 7.46 -15.30 1.77
CA SER A 59 7.93 -15.40 3.15
C SER A 59 7.87 -16.87 3.53
N THR A 60 8.94 -17.39 4.15
CA THR A 60 8.99 -18.79 4.62
C THR A 60 8.53 -18.93 6.08
N ALA A 61 8.36 -17.81 6.79
CA ALA A 61 7.97 -17.81 8.20
C ALA A 61 6.46 -18.00 8.37
N ARG A 62 6.04 -18.92 9.25
CA ARG A 62 4.63 -19.11 9.62
C ARG A 62 4.05 -17.90 10.34
N LEU A 63 4.84 -17.29 11.23
CA LEU A 63 4.56 -16.00 11.85
C LEU A 63 5.70 -15.05 11.45
N PRO A 64 5.44 -13.96 10.72
CA PRO A 64 6.48 -13.03 10.31
C PRO A 64 6.94 -12.17 11.49
N GLU A 65 8.25 -11.98 11.60
CA GLU A 65 8.81 -10.94 12.48
C GLU A 65 8.48 -9.55 11.94
N PRO A 66 8.20 -8.54 12.80
CA PRO A 66 7.98 -7.17 12.36
C PRO A 66 9.21 -6.60 11.65
N GLU A 67 9.04 -6.14 10.42
CA GLU A 67 10.06 -5.48 9.61
C GLU A 67 9.58 -4.07 9.21
N ASN A 68 10.52 -3.12 9.07
CA ASN A 68 10.24 -1.78 8.59
C ASN A 68 11.24 -1.35 7.51
N VAL A 69 10.78 -0.53 6.56
CA VAL A 69 11.63 0.21 5.63
C VAL A 69 11.73 1.66 6.08
N GLN A 70 12.94 2.22 6.03
CA GLN A 70 13.17 3.65 6.24
C GLN A 70 13.05 4.40 4.92
N VAL A 71 12.12 5.35 4.82
CA VAL A 71 11.93 6.20 3.64
C VAL A 71 11.75 7.64 4.10
N LEU A 72 12.61 8.54 3.64
CA LEU A 72 12.59 9.97 4.03
C LEU A 72 12.54 10.19 5.56
N GLY A 73 13.24 9.33 6.32
CA GLY A 73 13.24 9.37 7.79
C GLY A 73 12.00 8.79 8.48
N CYS A 74 11.04 8.28 7.73
CA CYS A 74 9.85 7.59 8.25
C CYS A 74 10.06 6.07 8.25
N ALA A 75 9.81 5.43 9.39
CA ALA A 75 9.77 3.97 9.51
C ALA A 75 8.38 3.46 9.10
N VAL A 76 8.29 2.70 8.00
CA VAL A 76 7.03 2.15 7.49
C VAL A 76 7.08 0.62 7.51
N PRO A 77 6.03 -0.07 8.00
CA PRO A 77 5.98 -1.53 8.01
C PRO A 77 6.24 -2.15 6.64
N LEU A 78 7.03 -3.23 6.59
CA LEU A 78 7.21 -4.08 5.42
C LEU A 78 6.50 -5.40 5.60
N LEU A 79 5.52 -5.67 4.74
CA LEU A 79 4.81 -6.94 4.68
C LEU A 79 5.37 -7.76 3.51
N ARG A 80 5.72 -9.01 3.75
CA ARG A 80 6.17 -9.94 2.70
C ARG A 80 5.11 -11.00 2.50
N HIS A 81 4.56 -11.08 1.29
CA HIS A 81 3.56 -12.08 0.96
C HIS A 81 3.64 -12.43 -0.53
N PRO A 82 3.55 -13.71 -0.92
CA PRO A 82 3.46 -14.08 -2.33
C PRO A 82 2.19 -13.51 -2.98
N ALA A 83 2.22 -13.29 -4.30
CA ALA A 83 1.07 -12.82 -5.06
C ALA A 83 0.03 -13.94 -5.26
N THR A 84 -0.79 -14.18 -4.23
CA THR A 84 -1.87 -15.19 -4.22
C THR A 84 -3.25 -14.53 -4.30
N ALA A 85 -4.26 -15.29 -4.72
CA ALA A 85 -5.61 -14.78 -4.94
C ALA A 85 -6.28 -14.18 -3.69
N ASP A 86 -5.87 -14.61 -2.50
CA ASP A 86 -6.40 -14.17 -1.20
C ASP A 86 -5.67 -12.96 -0.60
N LEU A 87 -4.60 -12.47 -1.24
CA LEU A 87 -3.78 -11.38 -0.70
C LEU A 87 -4.61 -10.11 -0.45
N ALA A 88 -5.45 -9.71 -1.41
CA ALA A 88 -6.27 -8.49 -1.27
C ALA A 88 -7.19 -8.55 -0.03
N ALA A 89 -7.84 -9.70 0.20
CA ALA A 89 -8.70 -9.89 1.36
C ALA A 89 -7.91 -9.85 2.69
N LYS A 90 -6.73 -10.48 2.73
CA LYS A 90 -5.82 -10.44 3.89
C LYS A 90 -5.37 -9.01 4.21
N LEU A 91 -5.03 -8.22 3.20
CA LEU A 91 -4.60 -6.82 3.38
C LEU A 91 -5.74 -5.94 3.92
N LEU A 92 -6.97 -6.12 3.43
CA LEU A 92 -8.13 -5.39 3.95
C LEU A 92 -8.39 -5.71 5.43
N ILE A 93 -8.34 -6.99 5.82
CA ILE A 93 -8.49 -7.42 7.22
C ILE A 93 -7.35 -6.85 8.09
N TRP A 94 -6.12 -6.88 7.58
CA TRP A 94 -4.96 -6.34 8.28
C TRP A 94 -5.05 -4.82 8.48
N LEU A 95 -5.55 -4.07 7.48
CA LEU A 95 -5.76 -2.63 7.59
C LEU A 95 -6.84 -2.30 8.63
N ASP A 96 -7.95 -3.01 8.60
CA ASP A 96 -9.08 -2.81 9.52
C ASP A 96 -8.68 -3.05 10.99
N SER A 97 -8.00 -4.17 11.27
CA SER A 97 -7.59 -4.51 12.63
C SER A 97 -6.67 -3.46 13.28
N ARG A 98 -5.86 -2.76 12.48
CA ARG A 98 -4.96 -1.69 12.94
C ARG A 98 -5.62 -0.32 13.06
N THR A 99 -6.74 -0.08 12.37
CA THR A 99 -7.54 1.12 12.64
C THR A 99 -8.24 1.03 13.99
N CYS A 100 -8.62 -0.18 14.41
CA CYS A 100 -9.23 -0.46 15.71
C CYS A 100 -8.22 -0.34 16.88
N GLU A 101 -6.93 -0.63 16.65
CA GLU A 101 -5.85 -0.47 17.64
C GLU A 101 -5.64 0.99 18.10
N ARG A 102 -6.12 2.00 17.36
CA ARG A 102 -6.08 3.42 17.80
C ARG A 102 -7.07 3.79 18.93
N GLY A 103 -7.89 2.84 19.39
CA GLY A 103 -8.93 3.07 20.40
C GLY A 103 -8.67 2.50 21.81
N ARG A 104 -7.49 1.95 22.11
CA ARG A 104 -7.17 1.46 23.47
C ARG A 104 -6.10 2.33 24.12
N ILE A 105 -6.57 3.27 24.94
CA ILE A 105 -5.89 3.79 26.13
C ILE A 105 -6.55 3.10 27.33
#